data_AF-A0A183IW11-F1
#
_entry.id   AF-A0A183IW11-F1
#
_cell.length_a   1.000
_cell.length_b   1.000
_cell.length_c   1.000
_cell.angle_alpha   90.00
_cell.angle_beta   90.00
_cell.angle_gamma   90.00
#
_symmetry.space_group_name_H-M   'P 1'
#
loop_
_entity.id
_entity.type
_entity.pdbx_description
1 polymer ?
#
loop_
_entity_poly.entity_id
_entity_poly.type
_entity_poly.pdbx_seq_one_letter_code
_entity_poly.pdbx_strand_id
1 'polypeptide(L)'
;METAANCGDSFAILYLAEAFTQGSNLGSSRHKSFVKASEYYNRLLQKGPEVEIGIPHYEIYKRLAEMYAVGDKELQRNSEKASELYNEAGNAATEAMKGKMANKFFMMAERVLAGAEEE
;
A
#
# COMPACT_ATOMS: atom_id res chain seq x y z
N MET A 1 18.45 7.99 -5.61
CA MET A 1 17.33 7.05 -5.44
C MET A 1 16.17 7.30 -6.40
N GLU A 2 15.67 8.53 -6.58
CA GLU A 2 14.60 8.78 -7.58
C GLU A 2 14.99 8.45 -9.01
N THR A 3 16.24 8.73 -9.41
CA THR A 3 16.71 8.35 -10.74
C THR A 3 16.59 6.84 -10.95
N ALA A 4 16.94 6.04 -9.94
CA ALA A 4 16.78 4.59 -9.97
C ALA A 4 15.30 4.16 -9.98
N ALA A 5 14.46 4.79 -9.14
CA ALA A 5 13.03 4.51 -9.13
C ALA A 5 12.34 4.87 -10.47
N ASN A 6 12.77 5.95 -11.12
CA ASN A 6 12.31 6.36 -12.45
C ASN A 6 12.82 5.41 -13.54
N CYS A 7 13.99 4.81 -13.35
CA CYS A 7 14.49 3.72 -14.19
C CYS A 7 13.76 2.39 -13.96
N GLY A 8 12.79 2.34 -13.04
CA GLY A 8 12.02 1.13 -12.75
C GLY A 8 12.68 0.18 -11.77
N ASP A 9 13.66 0.62 -10.98
CA ASP A 9 14.24 -0.20 -9.91
C ASP A 9 13.21 -0.42 -8.79
N SER A 10 12.78 -1.67 -8.64
CA SER A 10 11.76 -2.10 -7.67
C SER A 10 12.15 -1.79 -6.22
N PHE A 11 13.43 -1.93 -5.87
CA PHE A 11 13.92 -1.61 -4.53
C PHE A 11 13.88 -0.11 -4.27
N ALA A 12 14.32 0.69 -5.24
CA ALA A 12 14.29 2.15 -5.13
C ALA A 12 12.85 2.69 -5.05
N ILE A 13 11.92 2.10 -5.80
CA ILE A 13 10.49 2.46 -5.75
C ILE A 13 9.92 2.16 -4.36
N LEU A 14 10.16 0.96 -3.82
CA LEU A 14 9.70 0.60 -2.47
C LEU A 14 10.28 1.54 -1.41
N TYR A 15 11.59 1.77 -1.46
CA TYR A 15 12.27 2.63 -0.50
C TYR A 15 11.66 4.04 -0.49
N LEU A 16 11.39 4.61 -1.67
CA LEU A 16 10.73 5.91 -1.75
C LEU A 16 9.30 5.86 -1.23
N ALA A 17 8.54 4.80 -1.53
CA ALA A 17 7.18 4.64 -1.03
C ALA A 17 7.17 4.65 0.51
N GLU A 18 8.04 3.87 1.17
CA GLU A 18 8.15 3.83 2.62
C GLU A 18 8.62 5.17 3.21
N ALA A 19 9.58 5.82 2.56
CA ALA A 19 10.04 7.14 2.97
C ALA A 19 8.90 8.18 2.94
N PHE A 20 8.07 8.17 1.88
CA PHE A 20 6.91 9.04 1.75
C PHE A 20 5.78 8.69 2.73
N THR A 21 5.60 7.42 3.09
CA THR A 21 4.64 6.99 4.11
C THR A 21 5.06 7.42 5.52
N GLN A 22 6.33 7.22 5.89
CA GLN A 22 6.82 7.51 7.24
C GLN A 22 7.22 8.98 7.43
N GLY A 23 7.46 9.71 6.34
CA GLY A 23 8.03 11.06 6.39
C GLY A 23 9.51 11.07 6.77
N SER A 24 10.17 9.91 6.81
CA SER A 24 11.58 9.73 7.15
C SER A 24 12.39 9.40 5.88
N ASN A 25 13.70 9.68 5.87
CA ASN A 25 14.58 9.40 4.72
C ASN A 25 14.26 10.16 3.41
N LEU A 26 13.51 11.26 3.49
CA LEU A 26 13.13 12.08 2.34
C LEU A 26 14.09 13.26 2.06
N GLY A 27 14.99 13.57 3.00
CA GLY A 27 15.87 14.75 2.96
C GLY A 27 15.17 16.04 3.41
N SER A 28 15.88 17.17 3.38
CA SER A 28 15.41 18.44 3.98
C SER A 28 14.31 19.17 3.20
N SER A 29 14.11 18.87 1.93
CA SER A 29 13.14 19.58 1.08
C SER A 29 11.81 18.85 0.91
N ARG A 30 11.68 17.63 1.42
CA ARG A 30 10.54 16.76 1.15
C ARG A 30 9.83 16.39 2.44
N HIS A 31 8.54 16.15 2.29
CA HIS A 31 7.64 15.91 3.40
C HIS A 31 6.86 14.63 3.13
N LYS A 32 6.34 14.04 4.21
CA LYS A 32 5.41 12.92 4.18
C LYS A 32 4.27 13.22 3.18
N SER A 33 3.99 12.27 2.29
CA SER A 33 2.95 12.43 1.27
C SER A 33 2.36 11.08 0.92
N PHE A 34 1.12 10.84 1.36
CA PHE A 34 0.42 9.60 1.07
C PHE A 34 0.04 9.48 -0.40
N VAL A 35 -0.22 10.59 -1.08
CA VAL A 35 -0.48 10.61 -2.52
C VAL A 35 0.73 10.04 -3.27
N LYS A 36 1.93 10.60 -3.05
CA LYS A 36 3.16 10.12 -3.70
C LYS A 36 3.49 8.68 -3.33
N ALA A 37 3.40 8.32 -2.06
CA ALA A 37 3.62 6.94 -1.63
C ALA A 37 2.67 5.97 -2.35
N SER A 38 1.39 6.34 -2.52
CA SER A 38 0.43 5.50 -3.22
C SER A 38 0.76 5.33 -4.71
N GLU A 39 1.29 6.36 -5.38
CA GLU A 39 1.75 6.25 -6.77
C GLU A 39 2.92 5.27 -6.91
N TYR A 40 3.91 5.32 -6.01
CA TYR A 40 5.04 4.39 -6.01
C TYR A 40 4.59 2.96 -5.73
N TYR A 41 3.68 2.73 -4.78
CA TYR A 41 3.12 1.39 -4.53
C TYR A 41 2.33 0.86 -5.73
N ASN A 42 1.52 1.69 -6.40
CA ASN A 42 0.82 1.28 -7.61
C ASN A 42 1.78 0.91 -8.75
N ARG A 43 2.91 1.63 -8.89
CA ARG A 43 3.96 1.26 -9.85
C ARG A 43 4.59 -0.10 -9.53
N LEU A 44 4.71 -0.47 -8.26
CA LEU A 44 5.17 -1.81 -7.88
C LEU A 44 4.17 -2.89 -8.29
N LEU A 45 2.87 -2.65 -8.04
CA LEU A 45 1.81 -3.60 -8.42
C LEU A 45 1.73 -3.83 -9.94
N GLN A 46 2.12 -2.85 -10.75
CA GLN A 46 2.17 -2.99 -12.21
C GLN A 46 3.31 -3.90 -12.71
N LYS A 47 4.30 -4.24 -11.87
CA LYS A 47 5.48 -5.03 -12.28
C LYS A 47 5.23 -6.55 -12.30
N GLY A 48 4.02 -7.02 -11.99
CA GLY A 48 3.64 -8.44 -11.99
C GLY A 48 3.68 -9.07 -10.60
N PRO A 49 3.06 -10.26 -10.40
CA PRO A 49 2.55 -10.77 -9.11
C PRO A 49 3.58 -10.94 -7.97
N GLU A 50 4.86 -11.00 -8.31
CA GLU A 50 5.96 -11.00 -7.36
C GLU A 50 6.96 -9.94 -7.81
N VAL A 51 7.16 -8.92 -6.98
CA VAL A 51 8.17 -7.90 -7.26
C VAL A 51 9.53 -8.57 -7.13
N GLU A 52 10.47 -8.26 -8.04
CA GLU A 52 11.83 -8.83 -8.10
C GLU A 52 12.62 -8.86 -6.77
N ILE A 53 12.17 -8.07 -5.79
CA ILE A 53 12.71 -7.94 -4.43
C ILE A 53 12.10 -8.93 -3.41
N GLY A 54 11.26 -9.87 -3.85
CA GLY A 54 10.66 -10.90 -3.00
C GLY A 54 9.52 -10.41 -2.11
N ILE A 55 8.95 -9.23 -2.41
CA ILE A 55 7.77 -8.72 -1.70
C ILE A 55 6.51 -9.13 -2.45
N PRO A 56 5.59 -9.84 -1.80
CA PRO A 56 4.36 -10.28 -2.43
C PRO A 56 3.35 -9.14 -2.57
N HIS A 57 2.51 -9.21 -3.60
CA HIS A 57 1.50 -8.18 -3.88
C HIS A 57 0.53 -7.92 -2.74
N TYR A 58 0.10 -8.95 -2.02
CA TYR A 58 -0.81 -8.77 -0.89
C TYR A 58 -0.25 -7.85 0.19
N GLU A 59 1.07 -7.77 0.34
CA GLU A 59 1.68 -6.86 1.32
C GLU A 59 1.68 -5.41 0.83
N ILE A 60 1.84 -5.19 -0.48
CA ILE A 60 1.74 -3.87 -1.09
C ILE A 60 0.29 -3.36 -1.00
N TYR A 61 -0.69 -4.21 -1.32
CA TYR A 61 -2.11 -3.88 -1.17
C TYR A 61 -2.47 -3.56 0.28
N LYS A 62 -1.98 -4.34 1.24
CA LYS A 62 -2.16 -4.05 2.68
C LYS A 62 -1.64 -2.66 3.04
N ARG A 63 -0.43 -2.31 2.62
CA ARG A 63 0.18 -0.99 2.92
C ARG A 63 -0.63 0.15 2.31
N LEU A 64 -1.09 -0.02 1.07
CA LEU A 64 -2.00 0.94 0.43
C LEU A 64 -3.30 1.08 1.22
N ALA A 65 -3.93 -0.03 1.60
CA ALA A 65 -5.16 -0.03 2.38
C ALA A 65 -5.01 0.72 3.72
N GLU A 66 -3.92 0.47 4.45
CA GLU A 66 -3.59 1.17 5.70
C GLU A 66 -3.48 2.70 5.49
N MET A 67 -2.88 3.14 4.37
CA MET A 67 -2.77 4.56 4.06
C MET A 67 -4.12 5.22 3.78
N TYR A 68 -5.02 4.54 3.05
CA TYR A 68 -6.37 5.05 2.79
C TYR A 68 -7.27 4.97 4.04
N ALA A 69 -7.05 3.99 4.93
CA ALA A 69 -7.80 3.84 6.17
C ALA A 69 -7.45 4.92 7.21
N VAL A 70 -6.19 5.36 7.26
CA VAL A 70 -5.76 6.44 8.17
C VAL A 70 -5.99 7.82 7.54
N GLY A 71 -5.64 7.97 6.25
CA GLY A 71 -5.57 9.27 5.59
C GLY A 71 -4.40 10.14 6.09
N ASP A 72 -4.18 11.28 5.44
CA ASP A 72 -3.24 12.32 5.84
C ASP A 72 -3.76 13.69 5.37
N LYS A 73 -3.00 14.77 5.56
CA LYS A 73 -3.38 16.13 5.13
C LYS A 73 -3.62 16.22 3.62
N GLU A 74 -2.89 15.43 2.83
CA GLU A 74 -2.98 15.43 1.36
C GLU A 74 -3.89 14.33 0.81
N LEU A 75 -4.21 13.29 1.59
CA LEU A 75 -5.04 12.17 1.17
C LEU A 75 -6.17 11.97 2.17
N GLN A 76 -7.40 12.28 1.78
CA GLN A 76 -8.53 12.05 2.66
C GLN A 76 -8.68 10.55 2.97
N ARG A 77 -9.01 10.26 4.23
CA ARG A 77 -9.39 8.91 4.65
C ARG A 77 -10.55 8.45 3.78
N ASN A 78 -10.40 7.27 3.20
CA ASN A 78 -11.41 6.65 2.36
C ASN A 78 -11.53 5.19 2.76
N SER A 79 -12.50 4.91 3.62
CA SER A 79 -12.72 3.58 4.18
C SER A 79 -13.24 2.59 3.14
N GLU A 80 -14.05 3.03 2.17
CA GLU A 80 -14.50 2.20 1.04
C GLU A 80 -13.29 1.71 0.24
N LYS A 81 -12.44 2.64 -0.19
CA LYS A 81 -11.24 2.33 -0.96
C LYS A 81 -10.23 1.50 -0.17
N ALA A 82 -10.10 1.75 1.13
CA ALA A 82 -9.26 0.92 2.00
C ALA A 82 -9.80 -0.51 2.11
N SER A 83 -11.11 -0.69 2.23
CA SER A 83 -11.75 -2.00 2.26
C SER A 83 -11.54 -2.75 0.94
N GLU A 84 -11.76 -2.10 -0.20
CA GLU A 84 -11.46 -2.66 -1.53
C GLU A 84 -10.01 -3.14 -1.63
N LEU A 85 -9.05 -2.33 -1.19
CA LEU A 85 -7.62 -2.70 -1.21
C LEU A 85 -7.29 -3.86 -0.26
N TYR A 86 -7.96 -3.98 0.88
CA TYR A 86 -7.82 -5.15 1.75
C TYR A 86 -8.42 -6.41 1.13
N ASN A 87 -9.53 -6.31 0.41
CA ASN A 87 -10.09 -7.43 -0.34
C ASN A 87 -9.13 -7.89 -1.44
N GLU A 88 -8.53 -6.96 -2.17
CA GLU A 88 -7.49 -7.27 -3.17
C GLU A 88 -6.25 -7.91 -2.53
N ALA A 89 -5.84 -7.45 -1.34
CA ALA A 89 -4.79 -8.12 -0.56
C ALA A 89 -5.19 -9.57 -0.20
N GLY A 90 -6.47 -9.79 0.15
CA GLY A 90 -7.05 -11.10 0.44
C GLY A 90 -7.03 -12.03 -0.77
N ASN A 91 -7.41 -11.51 -1.94
CA ASN A 91 -7.38 -12.23 -3.22
C ASN A 91 -5.95 -12.64 -3.57
N ALA A 92 -5.01 -11.69 -3.58
CA ALA A 92 -3.59 -11.94 -3.85
C ALA A 92 -2.96 -12.93 -2.85
N ALA A 93 -3.37 -12.87 -1.58
CA ALA A 93 -2.93 -13.84 -0.57
C ALA A 93 -3.53 -15.24 -0.81
N THR A 94 -4.76 -15.34 -1.31
CA THR A 94 -5.40 -16.61 -1.66
C THR A 94 -4.70 -17.25 -2.86
N GLU A 95 -4.39 -16.46 -3.89
CA GLU A 95 -3.62 -16.89 -5.06
C GLU A 95 -2.22 -17.39 -4.67
N ALA A 96 -1.58 -16.74 -3.70
CA ALA A 96 -0.31 -17.19 -3.12
C ALA A 96 -0.44 -18.37 -2.13
N MET A 97 -1.61 -19.02 -2.05
CA MET A 97 -1.93 -20.12 -1.13
C MET A 97 -1.75 -19.77 0.36
N LYS A 98 -1.88 -18.49 0.71
CA LYS A 98 -1.81 -17.95 2.08
C LYS A 98 -3.22 -17.76 2.67
N GLY A 99 -4.05 -18.79 2.68
CA GLY A 99 -5.47 -18.69 3.13
C GLY A 99 -5.67 -18.11 4.53
N LYS A 100 -4.75 -18.38 5.49
CA LYS A 100 -4.79 -17.75 6.82
C LYS A 100 -4.56 -16.22 6.77
N MET A 101 -3.73 -15.76 5.84
CA MET A 101 -3.45 -14.34 5.62
C MET A 101 -4.61 -13.68 4.89
N ALA A 102 -5.16 -14.37 3.88
CA ALA A 102 -6.33 -13.90 3.13
C ALA A 102 -7.53 -13.62 4.05
N ASN A 103 -7.88 -14.59 4.92
CA ASN A 103 -8.95 -14.39 5.90
C ASN A 103 -8.71 -13.18 6.82
N LYS A 104 -7.44 -12.91 7.20
CA LYS A 104 -7.12 -11.72 7.99
C LYS A 104 -7.38 -10.43 7.22
N PHE A 105 -7.05 -10.39 5.94
CA PHE A 105 -7.28 -9.20 5.12
C PHE A 105 -8.76 -8.98 4.86
N PHE A 106 -9.54 -10.01 4.55
CA PHE A 106 -11.00 -9.90 4.43
C PHE A 106 -11.65 -9.38 5.72
N MET A 107 -11.25 -9.89 6.89
CA MET A 107 -11.73 -9.36 8.17
C MET A 107 -11.31 -7.91 8.41
N MET A 108 -10.12 -7.49 7.94
CA MET A 108 -9.70 -6.08 8.04
C MET A 108 -10.54 -5.18 7.13
N ALA A 109 -10.89 -5.64 5.93
CA ALA A 109 -11.75 -4.93 4.99
C ALA A 109 -13.11 -4.63 5.62
N GLU A 110 -13.75 -5.64 6.21
CA GLU A 110 -15.03 -5.50 6.91
C GLU A 110 -14.93 -4.53 8.09
N ARG A 111 -13.87 -4.61 8.90
CA ARG A 111 -13.68 -3.72 10.05
C ARG A 111 -13.52 -2.25 9.65
N VAL A 112 -12.76 -1.99 8.60
CA VAL A 112 -12.52 -0.62 8.14
C VAL A 112 -13.80 -0.02 7.56
N LEU A 113 -14.60 -0.82 6.86
CA LEU A 113 -15.90 -0.39 6.36
C LEU A 113 -16.90 -0.15 7.50
N ALA A 114 -17.05 -1.10 8.42
CA ALA A 114 -17.97 -0.99 9.55
C ALA A 114 -17.65 0.23 10.43
N GLY A 115 -16.37 0.47 10.73
CA GLY A 115 -15.96 1.66 11.50
C GLY A 115 -16.15 2.99 10.77
N ALA A 116 -16.47 2.98 9.47
CA ALA A 116 -16.83 4.17 8.71
C ALA A 116 -18.33 4.47 8.74
N GLU A 117 -19.16 3.44 8.95
CA GLU A 117 -20.62 3.59 9.12
C GLU A 117 -21.00 4.07 10.53
N GLU A 118 -20.08 3.95 11.49
CA GLU A 118 -20.25 4.35 12.89
C GLU A 118 -19.77 5.80 13.21
N GLU A 119 -19.20 6.53 12.24
CA GLU A 119 -18.76 7.95 12.35
C GLU A 119 -19.76 8.92 11.70
#